data_AF-A0A2C6AXM4-F1
#
_entry.id   AF-A0A2C6AXM4-F1
#
_cell.length_a   1.000
_cell.length_b   1.000
_cell.length_c   1.000
_cell.angle_alpha   90.00
_cell.angle_beta   90.00
_cell.angle_gamma   90.00
#
_symmetry.space_group_name_H-M   'P 1'
#
loop_
_entity.id
_entity.type
_entity.pdbx_description
1 polymer ?
#
loop_
_entity_poly.entity_id
_entity_poly.type
_entity_poly.pdbx_seq_one_letter_code
_entity_poly.pdbx_strand_id
1 'polypeptide(L)'
;MYSAPDLSNNDYKIIMSSQNMKDEKEELMDINKVSEQEMLARKVSKSYVSKIIEYREITGGFDKLEDMKRIKGIGDATYQKLSKVFKVGSEPNKKMLNINSANEITLKYYGFSKKEIKKIQKYLDKNDRITDNIEFQKIVNKKTYERLKDLINYDGGKR
;
A
#
# COMPACT_ATOMS: atom_id res chain seq x y z
N MET A 1 74.52 -17.18 -17.33
CA MET A 1 73.77 -16.51 -16.26
C MET A 1 73.19 -15.24 -16.89
N TYR A 2 71.96 -15.18 -17.39
CA TYR A 2 70.70 -15.72 -16.88
C TYR A 2 69.90 -16.39 -18.00
N SER A 3 69.33 -17.57 -17.71
CA SER A 3 68.37 -18.23 -18.59
C SER A 3 67.04 -17.48 -18.55
N ALA A 4 66.39 -17.30 -19.71
CA ALA A 4 65.03 -16.79 -19.78
C ALA A 4 64.08 -17.78 -19.08
N PRO A 5 63.12 -17.30 -18.27
CA PRO A 5 62.13 -18.18 -17.65
C PRO A 5 61.20 -18.76 -18.73
N ASP A 6 61.01 -20.07 -18.66
CA ASP A 6 60.00 -20.82 -19.41
C ASP A 6 58.60 -20.29 -19.04
N LEU A 7 57.82 -19.90 -20.05
CA LEU A 7 56.44 -19.41 -19.91
C LEU A 7 55.41 -20.54 -20.13
N SER A 8 55.78 -21.79 -19.87
CA SER A 8 54.79 -22.85 -19.71
C SER A 8 54.18 -22.81 -18.30
N ASN A 9 52.86 -22.66 -18.26
CA ASN A 9 51.98 -22.65 -17.07
C ASN A 9 52.01 -21.39 -16.20
N ASN A 10 51.09 -20.47 -16.46
CA ASN A 10 50.27 -19.97 -15.36
C ASN A 10 48.89 -19.51 -15.85
N ASP A 11 47.88 -20.01 -15.14
CA ASP A 11 46.46 -19.99 -15.43
C ASP A 11 45.80 -18.63 -15.14
N TYR A 12 46.19 -17.58 -15.86
CA TYR A 12 45.47 -16.31 -15.77
C TYR A 12 44.26 -16.33 -16.70
N LYS A 13 43.13 -16.79 -16.17
CA LYS A 13 41.83 -16.61 -16.83
C LYS A 13 41.53 -15.11 -16.87
N ILE A 14 41.52 -14.54 -18.08
CA ILE A 14 40.90 -13.23 -18.31
C ILE A 14 39.43 -13.35 -17.88
N ILE A 15 39.07 -12.75 -16.75
CA ILE A 15 37.67 -12.55 -16.38
C ILE A 15 37.26 -11.16 -16.87
N MET A 16 37.07 -11.07 -18.18
CA MET A 16 36.12 -10.12 -18.74
C MET A 16 34.82 -10.91 -18.94
N SER A 17 33.82 -10.69 -18.11
CA SER A 17 32.46 -11.14 -18.41
C SER A 17 31.51 -9.95 -18.41
N SER A 18 31.58 -9.19 -19.50
CA SER A 18 30.50 -8.34 -20.00
C SER A 18 29.35 -9.20 -20.55
N GLN A 19 28.76 -10.05 -19.71
CA GLN A 19 27.48 -10.75 -19.91
C GLN A 19 27.09 -11.31 -18.54
N ASN A 20 26.23 -10.65 -17.77
CA ASN A 20 24.80 -10.61 -18.01
C ASN A 20 24.21 -9.24 -17.63
N MET A 21 23.99 -8.37 -18.61
CA MET A 21 22.78 -7.53 -18.58
C MET A 21 21.60 -8.44 -18.94
N LYS A 22 21.31 -9.42 -18.08
CA LYS A 22 19.97 -9.96 -18.05
C LYS A 22 19.18 -8.87 -17.34
N ASP A 23 18.22 -8.30 -18.05
CA ASP A 23 17.03 -7.74 -17.42
C ASP A 23 16.38 -8.86 -16.59
N GLU A 24 16.99 -9.23 -15.46
CA GLU A 24 16.28 -9.86 -14.36
C GLU A 24 15.35 -8.75 -13.88
N LYS A 25 14.18 -8.68 -14.51
CA LYS A 25 13.10 -7.83 -14.08
C LYS A 25 12.83 -8.20 -12.63
N GLU A 26 13.40 -7.41 -11.72
CA GLU A 26 13.35 -7.65 -10.29
C GLU A 26 11.90 -7.96 -9.91
N GLU A 27 11.66 -9.15 -9.35
CA GLU A 27 10.28 -9.60 -9.17
C GLU A 27 9.54 -8.61 -8.25
N LEU A 28 8.36 -8.15 -8.69
CA LEU A 28 7.55 -7.21 -7.93
C LEU A 28 7.24 -7.75 -6.52
N MET A 29 7.42 -6.92 -5.49
CA MET A 29 7.08 -7.28 -4.11
C MET A 29 5.56 -7.34 -3.94
N ASP A 30 5.05 -8.37 -3.25
CA ASP A 30 3.67 -8.38 -2.81
C ASP A 30 3.45 -7.32 -1.74
N ILE A 31 2.74 -6.23 -2.09
CA ILE A 31 2.50 -5.09 -1.20
C ILE A 31 1.82 -5.52 0.10
N ASN A 32 1.01 -6.59 0.07
CA ASN A 32 0.28 -7.07 1.25
C ASN A 32 1.15 -7.87 2.24
N LYS A 33 2.33 -8.35 1.82
CA LYS A 33 3.19 -9.23 2.65
C LYS A 33 4.61 -8.72 2.86
N VAL A 34 5.11 -7.88 1.96
CA VAL A 34 6.51 -7.38 1.97
C VAL A 34 6.87 -6.70 3.29
N SER A 35 8.06 -6.98 3.80
CA SER A 35 8.60 -6.37 5.02
C SER A 35 9.09 -4.93 4.82
N GLU A 36 9.25 -4.19 5.91
CA GLU A 36 9.88 -2.87 5.90
C GLU A 36 11.29 -2.90 5.30
N GLN A 37 12.10 -3.86 5.73
CA GLN A 37 13.49 -4.01 5.30
C GLN A 37 13.59 -4.24 3.79
N GLU A 38 12.74 -5.10 3.23
CA GLU A 38 12.71 -5.38 1.79
C GLU A 38 12.31 -4.15 0.97
N MET A 39 11.32 -3.37 1.44
CA MET A 39 10.92 -2.14 0.77
C MET A 39 12.05 -1.10 0.78
N LEU A 40 12.75 -0.94 1.90
CA LEU A 40 13.88 -0.03 2.02
C LEU A 40 15.06 -0.47 1.14
N ALA A 41 15.36 -1.77 1.08
CA ALA A 41 16.37 -2.35 0.20
C ALA A 41 16.07 -2.05 -1.29
N ARG A 42 14.79 -2.04 -1.65
CA ARG A 42 14.29 -1.65 -2.99
C ARG A 42 14.16 -0.13 -3.19
N LYS A 43 14.83 0.66 -2.34
CA LYS A 43 14.91 2.13 -2.41
C LYS A 43 13.55 2.83 -2.32
N VAL A 44 12.54 2.19 -1.72
CA VAL A 44 11.28 2.87 -1.36
C VAL A 44 11.58 3.80 -0.18
N SER A 45 11.15 5.06 -0.27
CA SER A 45 11.44 6.03 0.79
C SER A 45 10.78 5.62 2.11
N LYS A 46 11.46 5.86 3.23
CA LYS A 46 10.97 5.54 4.58
C LYS A 46 9.55 6.08 4.84
N SER A 47 9.25 7.29 4.35
CA SER A 47 7.91 7.88 4.49
C SER A 47 6.81 7.08 3.78
N TYR A 48 7.08 6.52 2.60
CA TYR A 48 6.11 5.68 1.90
C TYR A 48 5.99 4.31 2.57
N VAL A 49 7.11 3.74 3.03
CA VAL A 49 7.10 2.46 3.75
C VAL A 49 6.21 2.54 4.99
N SER A 50 6.40 3.53 5.85
CA SER A 50 5.58 3.69 7.06
C SER A 50 4.08 3.84 6.74
N LYS A 51 3.73 4.58 5.68
CA LYS A 51 2.33 4.77 5.28
C LYS A 51 1.71 3.52 4.63
N ILE A 52 2.49 2.75 3.88
CA ILE A 52 2.04 1.46 3.32
C ILE A 52 1.74 0.50 4.47
N ILE A 53 2.62 0.43 5.47
CA ILE A 53 2.42 -0.40 6.68
C ILE A 53 1.17 0.05 7.43
N GLU A 54 1.05 1.35 7.75
CA GLU A 54 -0.13 1.92 8.42
C GLU A 54 -1.43 1.61 7.65
N TYR A 55 -1.41 1.73 6.32
CA TYR A 55 -2.56 1.39 5.49
C TYR A 55 -2.96 -0.09 5.64
N ARG A 56 -1.99 -1.02 5.60
CA ARG A 56 -2.25 -2.46 5.80
C ARG A 56 -2.83 -2.73 7.18
N GLU A 57 -2.27 -2.11 8.22
CA GLU A 57 -2.72 -2.29 9.59
C GLU A 57 -4.15 -1.80 9.81
N ILE A 58 -4.54 -0.70 9.16
CA ILE A 58 -5.88 -0.10 9.31
C ILE A 58 -6.94 -0.82 8.47
N THR A 59 -6.62 -1.15 7.22
CA THR A 59 -7.61 -1.67 6.24
C THR A 59 -7.60 -3.17 6.10
N GLY A 60 -6.51 -3.84 6.49
CA GLY A 60 -6.28 -5.24 6.20
C GLY A 60 -5.47 -5.51 4.92
N GLY A 61 -5.19 -4.47 4.14
CA GLY A 61 -4.35 -4.56 2.94
C GLY A 61 -4.95 -3.87 1.72
N PHE A 62 -4.25 -4.00 0.59
CA PHE A 62 -4.61 -3.43 -0.69
C PHE A 62 -5.40 -4.44 -1.53
N ASP A 63 -6.61 -4.08 -1.96
CA ASP A 63 -7.38 -4.85 -2.94
C ASP A 63 -6.75 -4.76 -4.34
N LYS A 64 -6.20 -3.58 -4.63
CA LYS A 64 -5.55 -3.25 -5.90
C LYS A 64 -4.46 -2.20 -5.68
N LEU A 65 -3.48 -2.15 -6.57
CA LEU A 65 -2.37 -1.20 -6.44
C LEU A 65 -2.84 0.27 -6.44
N GLU A 66 -3.92 0.60 -7.15
CA GLU A 66 -4.43 1.98 -7.23
C GLU A 66 -4.87 2.51 -5.87
N ASP A 67 -5.15 1.64 -4.89
CA ASP A 67 -5.52 2.04 -3.54
C ASP A 67 -4.38 2.78 -2.82
N MET A 68 -3.12 2.64 -3.27
CA MET A 68 -2.03 3.49 -2.80
C MET A 68 -2.32 4.99 -2.98
N LYS A 69 -3.14 5.38 -3.97
CA LYS A 69 -3.52 6.78 -4.18
C LYS A 69 -4.40 7.36 -3.06
N ARG A 70 -4.91 6.50 -2.16
CA ARG A 70 -5.63 6.93 -0.94
C ARG A 70 -4.67 7.47 0.12
N ILE A 71 -3.38 7.14 0.01
CA ILE A 71 -2.33 7.56 0.95
C ILE A 71 -1.88 8.99 0.61
N LYS A 72 -1.86 9.87 1.62
CA LYS A 72 -1.41 11.25 1.45
C LYS A 72 0.04 11.31 0.95
N GLY A 73 0.22 11.97 -0.19
CA GLY A 73 1.52 12.13 -0.85
C GLY A 73 1.79 11.12 -1.97
N ILE A 74 0.89 10.16 -2.19
CA ILE A 74 0.95 9.25 -3.34
C ILE A 74 -0.04 9.73 -4.41
N GLY A 75 0.37 10.75 -5.17
CA GLY A 75 -0.34 11.17 -6.39
C GLY A 75 0.01 10.28 -7.59
N ASP A 76 -0.50 10.63 -8.78
CA ASP A 76 -0.30 9.81 -9.99
C ASP A 76 1.17 9.53 -10.32
N ALA A 77 2.02 10.56 -10.26
CA ALA A 77 3.45 10.42 -10.55
C ALA A 77 4.16 9.50 -9.54
N THR A 78 3.83 9.61 -8.26
CA THR A 78 4.39 8.73 -7.22
C THR A 78 3.88 7.30 -7.38
N TYR A 79 2.57 7.13 -7.62
CA TYR A 79 1.96 5.85 -7.87
C TYR A 79 2.61 5.14 -9.06
N GLN A 80 2.84 5.82 -10.19
CA GLN A 80 3.51 5.25 -11.36
C GLN A 80 4.93 4.76 -11.08
N LYS A 81 5.63 5.36 -10.12
CA LYS A 81 6.95 4.88 -9.68
C LYS A 81 6.81 3.64 -8.79
N LEU A 82 5.90 3.67 -7.83
CA LEU A 82 5.70 2.59 -6.87
C LEU A 82 5.05 1.35 -7.51
N SER A 83 4.21 1.51 -8.53
CA SER A 83 3.60 0.39 -9.26
C SER A 83 4.60 -0.44 -10.06
N LYS A 84 5.82 0.07 -10.27
CA LYS A 84 6.94 -0.67 -10.89
C LYS A 84 7.69 -1.57 -9.91
N VAL A 85 7.45 -1.43 -8.61
CA VAL A 85 8.13 -2.24 -7.58
C VAL A 85 7.18 -3.15 -6.80
N PHE A 86 5.88 -2.87 -6.84
CA PHE A 86 4.85 -3.62 -6.12
C PHE A 86 3.86 -4.33 -7.04
N LYS A 87 3.31 -5.44 -6.55
CA LYS A 87 2.11 -6.13 -7.04
C LYS A 87 1.16 -6.40 -5.88
N VAL A 88 -0.11 -6.66 -6.18
CA VAL A 88 -0.99 -7.35 -5.22
C VAL A 88 -0.84 -8.84 -5.49
N GLY A 89 -0.08 -9.53 -4.62
CA GLY A 89 0.23 -10.96 -4.78
C GLY A 89 -0.62 -11.87 -3.88
N SER A 90 -1.24 -11.31 -2.84
CA SER A 90 -2.09 -12.03 -1.90
C SER A 90 -3.36 -11.23 -1.62
N GLU A 91 -4.46 -11.93 -1.36
CA GLU A 91 -5.70 -11.30 -0.91
C GLU A 91 -5.51 -10.59 0.44
N PRO A 92 -6.07 -9.38 0.62
CA PRO A 92 -5.99 -8.67 1.89
C PRO A 92 -6.93 -9.31 2.92
N ASN A 93 -6.50 -9.36 4.18
CA ASN A 93 -7.36 -9.75 5.29
C ASN A 93 -8.15 -8.54 5.79
N LYS A 94 -9.25 -8.24 5.09
CA LYS A 94 -10.04 -7.00 5.26
C LYS A 94 -10.51 -6.82 6.70
N LYS A 95 -10.33 -5.61 7.22
CA LYS A 95 -10.79 -5.22 8.56
C LYS A 95 -12.12 -4.48 8.50
N MET A 96 -12.92 -4.64 9.55
CA MET A 96 -14.13 -3.85 9.74
C MET A 96 -13.77 -2.40 10.10
N LEU A 97 -14.53 -1.45 9.56
CA LEU A 97 -14.44 -0.04 9.88
C LEU A 97 -15.48 0.33 10.95
N ASN A 98 -15.01 0.75 12.12
CA ASN A 98 -15.88 1.40 13.12
C ASN A 98 -16.21 2.82 12.65
N ILE A 99 -17.38 3.01 12.01
CA ILE A 99 -17.70 4.29 11.35
C ILE A 99 -17.87 5.45 12.33
N ASN A 100 -18.34 5.15 13.55
CA ASN A 100 -18.64 6.15 14.58
C ASN A 100 -17.40 6.68 15.32
N SER A 101 -16.25 6.04 15.17
CA SER A 101 -14.98 6.43 15.84
C SER A 101 -13.80 6.62 14.89
N ALA A 102 -13.98 6.36 13.59
CA ALA A 102 -12.93 6.50 12.60
C ALA A 102 -12.50 7.97 12.39
N ASN A 103 -11.19 8.21 12.42
CA ASN A 103 -10.63 9.51 12.08
C ASN A 103 -10.58 9.73 10.56
N GLU A 104 -10.24 10.96 10.13
CA GLU A 104 -10.18 11.33 8.72
C GLU A 104 -9.19 10.47 7.90
N ILE A 105 -8.06 10.05 8.50
CA ILE A 105 -7.06 9.20 7.82
C ILE A 105 -7.64 7.81 7.56
N THR A 106 -8.23 7.19 8.58
CA THR A 106 -8.91 5.91 8.47
C THR A 106 -9.98 5.98 7.38
N LEU A 107 -10.86 6.98 7.40
CA LEU A 107 -11.88 7.15 6.36
C LEU A 107 -11.26 7.31 4.95
N LYS A 108 -10.16 8.06 4.80
CA LYS A 108 -9.46 8.13 3.50
C LYS A 108 -8.96 6.77 3.04
N TYR A 109 -8.39 5.96 3.94
CA TYR A 109 -7.87 4.64 3.60
C TYR A 109 -8.97 3.66 3.15
N TYR A 110 -10.16 3.73 3.75
CA TYR A 110 -11.35 2.99 3.26
C TYR A 110 -11.95 3.58 1.95
N GLY A 111 -11.37 4.65 1.43
CA GLY A 111 -11.70 5.22 0.12
C GLY A 111 -12.90 6.16 0.14
N PHE A 112 -13.22 6.76 1.29
CA PHE A 112 -14.20 7.84 1.36
C PHE A 112 -13.62 9.11 0.72
N SER A 113 -14.43 9.77 -0.11
CA SER A 113 -14.06 11.08 -0.66
C SER A 113 -14.08 12.16 0.43
N LYS A 114 -13.36 13.26 0.22
CA LYS A 114 -13.40 14.43 1.12
C LYS A 114 -14.83 14.93 1.37
N LYS A 115 -15.72 14.83 0.37
CA LYS A 115 -17.13 15.22 0.50
C LYS A 115 -17.90 14.27 1.41
N GLU A 116 -17.69 12.96 1.28
CA GLU A 116 -18.34 11.96 2.13
C GLU A 116 -17.85 12.04 3.57
N ILE A 117 -16.54 12.24 3.80
CA ILE A 117 -15.99 12.44 5.15
C ILE A 117 -16.68 13.61 5.84
N LYS A 118 -16.84 14.76 5.16
CA LYS A 118 -17.57 15.91 5.71
C LYS A 118 -19.03 15.59 6.02
N LYS A 119 -19.71 14.81 5.17
CA LYS A 119 -21.09 14.39 5.41
C LYS A 119 -21.21 13.47 6.63
N ILE A 120 -20.29 12.52 6.78
CA ILE A 120 -20.20 11.61 7.93
C ILE A 120 -20.01 12.44 9.21
N GLN A 121 -19.02 13.34 9.23
CA GLN A 121 -18.76 14.22 10.38
C GLN A 121 -19.99 15.05 10.75
N LYS A 122 -20.60 15.73 9.76
CA LYS A 122 -21.82 16.52 9.98
C LYS A 122 -22.98 15.68 10.51
N TYR A 123 -23.11 14.43 10.05
CA TYR A 123 -24.14 13.53 10.54
C TYR A 123 -23.89 13.14 12.00
N LEU A 124 -22.66 12.78 12.34
CA LEU A 124 -22.26 12.42 13.70
C LEU A 124 -22.38 13.60 14.68
N ASP A 125 -22.11 14.82 14.23
CA ASP A 125 -22.28 16.01 15.07
C ASP A 125 -23.75 16.36 15.33
N LYS A 126 -24.67 15.92 14.46
CA LYS A 126 -26.11 16.18 14.59
C LYS A 126 -26.86 15.06 15.32
N ASN A 127 -26.48 13.80 15.10
CA ASN A 127 -27.23 12.63 15.53
C ASN A 127 -26.44 11.70 16.47
N ASP A 128 -25.25 12.13 16.92
CA ASP A 128 -24.27 11.43 17.76
C ASP A 128 -23.64 10.16 17.18
N ARG A 129 -24.38 9.41 16.35
CA ARG A 129 -23.94 8.12 15.79
C ARG A 129 -24.70 7.78 14.50
N ILE A 130 -24.06 6.97 13.66
CA ILE A 130 -24.67 6.23 12.55
C ILE A 130 -24.99 4.84 13.08
N THR A 131 -26.25 4.47 13.08
CA THR A 131 -26.75 3.28 13.79
C THR A 131 -26.91 2.06 12.91
N ASP A 132 -27.09 2.25 11.61
CA ASP A 132 -27.38 1.15 10.69
C ASP A 132 -26.92 1.42 9.25
N ASN A 133 -27.13 0.40 8.41
CA ASN A 133 -26.77 0.46 7.00
C ASN A 133 -27.64 1.43 6.18
N ILE A 134 -28.88 1.71 6.61
CA ILE A 134 -29.81 2.59 5.91
C ILE A 134 -29.37 4.04 6.09
N GLU A 135 -28.99 4.42 7.30
CA GLU A 135 -28.40 5.73 7.59
C GLU A 135 -27.09 5.92 6.84
N PHE A 136 -26.21 4.91 6.86
CA PHE A 136 -24.97 4.94 6.10
C PHE A 136 -25.21 5.15 4.60
N GLN A 137 -26.15 4.41 4.02
CA GLN A 137 -26.52 4.52 2.60
C GLN A 137 -27.00 5.93 2.22
N LYS A 138 -27.71 6.62 3.12
CA LYS A 138 -28.17 8.01 2.89
C LYS A 138 -27.02 9.03 2.90
N ILE A 139 -25.93 8.74 3.62
CA ILE A 139 -24.80 9.66 3.82
C ILE A 139 -23.81 9.57 2.66
N VAL A 140 -23.52 8.37 2.18
CA VAL A 140 -22.49 8.12 1.15
C VAL A 140 -23.08 7.87 -0.23
N ASN A 141 -22.24 7.88 -1.26
CA ASN A 141 -22.71 7.54 -2.61
C ASN A 141 -22.89 6.02 -2.76
N LYS A 142 -23.70 5.61 -3.76
CA LYS A 142 -23.98 4.19 -4.04
C LYS A 142 -22.73 3.33 -4.18
N LYS A 143 -21.71 3.79 -4.90
CA LYS A 143 -20.46 3.03 -5.11
C LYS A 143 -19.67 2.83 -3.80
N THR A 144 -19.69 3.81 -2.90
CA THR A 144 -19.08 3.70 -1.58
C THR A 144 -19.86 2.72 -0.71
N TYR A 145 -21.19 2.84 -0.72
CA TYR A 145 -22.08 1.93 0.02
C TYR A 145 -21.89 0.47 -0.40
N GLU A 146 -21.99 0.17 -1.70
CA GLU A 146 -21.86 -1.22 -2.19
C GLU A 146 -20.49 -1.84 -1.86
N ARG A 147 -19.43 -1.03 -1.85
CA ARG A 147 -18.08 -1.52 -1.51
C ARG A 147 -17.89 -1.83 -0.03
N LEU A 148 -18.61 -1.11 0.85
CA LEU A 148 -18.31 -1.09 2.28
C LEU A 148 -19.44 -1.64 3.16
N LYS A 149 -20.66 -1.88 2.64
CA LYS A 149 -21.83 -2.27 3.44
C LYS A 149 -21.58 -3.48 4.36
N ASP A 150 -20.77 -4.44 3.92
CA ASP A 150 -20.43 -5.65 4.69
C ASP A 150 -19.15 -5.49 5.54
N LEU A 151 -18.55 -4.30 5.54
CA LEU A 151 -17.31 -3.95 6.23
C LEU A 151 -17.48 -2.78 7.21
N ILE A 152 -18.71 -2.31 7.45
CA ILE A 152 -18.97 -1.29 8.47
C ILE A 152 -19.40 -1.95 9.77
N ASN A 153 -18.75 -1.57 10.87
CA ASN A 153 -19.26 -1.75 12.21
C ASN A 153 -19.93 -0.45 12.68
N TYR A 154 -21.18 -0.57 13.13
CA TYR A 154 -22.00 0.52 13.64
C TYR A 154 -21.90 0.68 15.17
N ASP A 155 -21.19 -0.22 15.85
CA ASP A 155 -20.99 -0.14 17.28
C ASP A 155 -20.14 1.09 17.68
N GLY A 156 -20.34 1.53 18.92
CA GLY A 156 -19.65 2.70 19.49
C GLY A 156 -20.26 4.04 19.08
N GLY A 157 -19.71 5.12 19.66
CA GLY A 157 -20.17 6.50 19.46
C GLY A 157 -19.43 7.45 20.40
N LYS A 158 -19.66 8.78 20.27
CA LYS A 158 -19.21 9.73 21.28
C LYS A 158 -19.88 9.34 22.61
N ARG A 159 -19.08 8.86 23.56
CA ARG A 159 -19.45 8.87 24.98
C ARG A 159 -19.33 10.30 25.47
#